data_AF-A5DBN3-F1
#
_entry.id   AF-A5DBN3-F1
#
_cell.length_a   1.000
_cell.length_b   1.000
_cell.length_c   1.000
_cell.angle_alpha   90.00
_cell.angle_beta   90.00
_cell.angle_gamma   90.00
#
_symmetry.space_group_name_H-M   'P 1'
#
loop_
_entity.id
_entity.type
_entity.pdbx_description
1 polymer ?
#
loop_
_entity_poly.entity_id
_entity_poly.type
_entity_poly.pdbx_seq_one_letter_code
_entity_poly.pdbx_strand_id
1 'polypeptide(L)'
;MKVHSANPYKGLKPTIQLSSFPTNISRLAKNNTIRTMRTSSSSMDTTEGLSLDQMVNSSWLRHHLYLLGSDLIKLKLYQKFSHLLTTGGGGLIKNAVFELSSFLKRELVDRRCRADSPESSIASQLKELISYNLSFTADSQRSAILDGEDYRESQFKWFFIAVGYMIVTESERSVEDLADKIISIYMSSTTPTIPIDAASAPQIDRDNARILSLIHRYYRSVDIDYDLLYRPRPISIRMFDSVYYHIDLPPLPKIENKSLLAKALMHKEMYRAFLVKSHPFSEMLLEEGIEPTRDSCKVIRYDLSFLDGLGDFYLARESSKLLYQFKVETAPPSEDAGFGRKSYNMLRTILATNTLLSKLAIAYNLHRGLNDPIIYQFLLEDYVPHISTWSSPEFDMSDDVNGVMRYEQEFIADYFEQYVGALFLEQPEVAQDWINKIYHNILLSIPDLHTTPGRILRYDYRAWSHDVIGRQVM
;
A
#
# COMPACT_ATOMS: atom_id res chain seq x y z
N MET A 1 12.39 -61.11 -26.41
CA MET A 1 11.11 -61.69 -26.87
C MET A 1 10.09 -60.56 -27.03
N LYS A 2 9.60 -60.40 -28.25
CA LYS A 2 8.32 -59.77 -28.66
C LYS A 2 7.14 -60.57 -28.00
N VAL A 3 5.89 -60.15 -27.77
CA VAL A 3 5.04 -59.00 -28.14
C VAL A 3 3.63 -59.26 -27.49
N HIS A 4 2.78 -58.23 -27.40
CA HIS A 4 1.30 -58.23 -27.19
C HIS A 4 0.73 -58.57 -25.80
N SER A 5 -0.48 -58.14 -25.42
CA SER A 5 -1.40 -57.03 -25.73
C SER A 5 -2.65 -57.26 -24.85
N ALA A 6 -3.47 -56.21 -24.75
CA ALA A 6 -4.93 -56.28 -24.61
C ALA A 6 -5.58 -56.76 -23.28
N ASN A 7 -6.21 -55.76 -22.67
CA ASN A 7 -7.41 -55.83 -21.84
C ASN A 7 -8.60 -56.51 -22.58
N PRO A 8 -9.42 -57.33 -21.91
CA PRO A 8 -10.80 -57.58 -22.35
C PRO A 8 -11.86 -57.39 -21.25
N TYR A 9 -12.82 -56.49 -21.56
CA TYR A 9 -14.26 -56.51 -21.23
C TYR A 9 -14.69 -56.40 -19.74
N LYS A 10 -15.36 -55.31 -19.34
CA LYS A 10 -16.79 -54.96 -19.60
C LYS A 10 -17.79 -55.92 -18.94
N GLY A 11 -18.61 -55.37 -18.04
CA GLY A 11 -19.96 -55.85 -17.77
C GLY A 11 -20.46 -55.54 -16.37
N LEU A 12 -21.35 -54.53 -16.27
CA LEU A 12 -22.56 -54.46 -15.41
C LEU A 12 -22.83 -53.04 -14.88
N LYS A 13 -23.69 -52.33 -15.62
CA LYS A 13 -24.79 -51.50 -15.11
C LYS A 13 -26.09 -52.17 -15.61
N PRO A 14 -27.31 -51.85 -15.14
CA PRO A 14 -27.72 -50.99 -14.00
C PRO A 14 -28.82 -51.66 -13.14
N THR A 15 -29.22 -51.06 -12.01
CA THR A 15 -30.65 -51.00 -11.63
C THR A 15 -30.89 -49.76 -10.77
N ILE A 16 -31.83 -48.95 -11.24
CA ILE A 16 -32.39 -47.75 -10.64
C ILE A 16 -33.49 -48.21 -9.67
N GLN A 17 -33.52 -47.70 -8.45
CA GLN A 17 -34.78 -47.54 -7.71
C GLN A 17 -34.89 -46.11 -7.21
N LEU A 18 -35.90 -45.44 -7.78
CA LEU A 18 -36.47 -44.18 -7.37
C LEU A 18 -37.26 -44.38 -6.08
N SER A 19 -37.01 -43.57 -5.06
CA SER A 19 -37.95 -43.36 -3.96
C SER A 19 -38.13 -41.86 -3.70
N SER A 20 -39.22 -41.36 -4.27
CA SER A 20 -40.16 -40.37 -3.70
C SER A 20 -39.61 -39.17 -2.91
N PHE A 21 -39.65 -38.01 -3.56
CA PHE A 21 -39.73 -36.68 -2.96
C PHE A 21 -41.05 -36.45 -2.22
N PRO A 22 -41.04 -35.77 -1.06
CA PRO A 22 -42.15 -34.93 -0.63
C PRO A 22 -41.90 -33.48 -1.06
N THR A 23 -42.77 -33.04 -1.94
CA THR A 23 -43.02 -31.67 -2.39
C THR A 23 -43.29 -30.73 -1.22
N ASN A 24 -42.49 -29.68 -1.06
CA ASN A 24 -42.90 -28.44 -0.40
C ASN A 24 -41.98 -27.27 -0.83
N ILE A 25 -42.12 -26.87 -2.10
CA ILE A 25 -41.66 -25.56 -2.59
C ILE A 25 -42.91 -24.73 -2.82
N SER A 26 -43.26 -23.89 -1.86
CA SER A 26 -44.04 -22.67 -2.10
C SER A 26 -43.99 -21.77 -0.87
N ARG A 27 -42.95 -20.93 -0.79
CA ARG A 27 -42.93 -19.57 -0.18
C ARG A 27 -41.48 -19.19 0.14
N LEU A 28 -40.80 -18.61 -0.85
CA LEU A 28 -39.71 -17.62 -0.72
C LEU A 28 -39.24 -17.27 -2.13
N ALA A 29 -40.16 -16.74 -2.92
CA ALA A 29 -39.88 -16.11 -4.19
C ALA A 29 -40.71 -14.84 -4.24
N LYS A 30 -40.12 -13.74 -3.75
CA LYS A 30 -40.44 -12.36 -4.13
C LYS A 30 -39.38 -11.46 -3.50
N ASN A 31 -38.78 -10.63 -4.35
CA ASN A 31 -37.83 -9.54 -4.08
C ASN A 31 -36.34 -9.89 -4.19
N ASN A 32 -35.92 -10.40 -5.36
CA ASN A 32 -34.58 -10.14 -5.89
C ASN A 32 -34.73 -9.27 -7.14
N THR A 33 -34.83 -7.96 -6.92
CA THR A 33 -34.64 -6.98 -8.00
C THR A 33 -33.15 -6.66 -8.05
N ILE A 34 -32.46 -7.29 -9.00
CA ILE A 34 -31.08 -7.00 -9.35
C ILE A 34 -31.04 -5.54 -9.83
N ARG A 35 -30.52 -4.65 -8.98
CA ARG A 35 -30.15 -3.27 -9.36
C ARG A 35 -28.76 -3.34 -9.98
N THR A 36 -28.70 -3.41 -11.30
CA THR A 36 -27.51 -3.06 -12.08
C THR A 36 -27.08 -1.64 -11.71
N MET A 37 -25.96 -1.49 -11.00
CA MET A 37 -25.34 -0.18 -10.78
C MET A 37 -24.65 0.26 -12.07
N ARG A 38 -25.22 1.32 -12.67
CA ARG A 38 -24.53 2.17 -13.63
C ARG A 38 -23.31 2.79 -12.95
N THR A 39 -22.17 2.72 -13.62
CA THR A 39 -21.00 3.55 -13.36
C THR A 39 -21.39 5.01 -13.58
N SER A 40 -21.46 5.79 -12.51
CA SER A 40 -21.58 7.24 -12.56
C SER A 40 -20.41 7.86 -11.83
N SER A 41 -19.63 8.65 -12.56
CA SER A 41 -18.78 9.71 -12.03
C SER A 41 -19.65 10.63 -11.15
N SER A 42 -19.63 10.45 -9.83
CA SER A 42 -20.36 11.32 -8.91
C SER A 42 -19.39 12.16 -8.10
N SER A 43 -19.38 13.45 -8.41
CA SER A 43 -19.15 14.50 -7.41
C SER A 43 -19.96 14.19 -6.15
N MET A 44 -19.31 14.32 -4.99
CA MET A 44 -19.94 14.13 -3.68
C MET A 44 -21.06 15.15 -3.50
N ASP A 45 -22.29 14.75 -3.79
CA ASP A 45 -23.48 15.51 -3.42
C ASP A 45 -24.54 14.51 -2.97
N THR A 46 -24.62 14.31 -1.65
CA THR A 46 -25.83 14.16 -0.82
C THR A 46 -25.50 13.44 0.49
N THR A 47 -25.39 14.20 1.58
CA THR A 47 -25.76 13.78 2.95
C THR A 47 -26.19 15.02 3.72
N GLU A 48 -27.49 15.18 3.96
CA GLU A 48 -28.00 16.11 4.98
C GLU A 48 -27.64 15.54 6.36
N GLY A 49 -26.84 16.29 7.14
CA GLY A 49 -26.60 16.01 8.56
C GLY A 49 -25.14 16.18 9.03
N LEU A 50 -24.75 17.45 9.21
CA LEU A 50 -23.43 18.02 9.56
C LEU A 50 -22.51 18.31 8.37
N SER A 51 -22.17 19.58 8.14
CA SER A 51 -21.15 19.95 7.13
C SER A 51 -19.79 19.40 7.55
N LEU A 52 -18.90 19.11 6.58
CA LEU A 52 -17.53 18.67 6.87
C LEU A 52 -16.83 19.65 7.85
N ASP A 53 -17.14 20.95 7.74
CA ASP A 53 -16.69 22.01 8.66
C ASP A 53 -17.14 21.77 10.11
N GLN A 54 -18.37 21.30 10.32
CA GLN A 54 -18.90 20.96 11.63
C GLN A 54 -18.24 19.68 12.18
N MET A 55 -17.89 18.72 11.30
CA MET A 55 -17.28 17.45 11.67
C MET A 55 -15.79 17.53 12.01
N VAL A 56 -15.05 18.53 11.49
CA VAL A 56 -13.62 18.77 11.83
C VAL A 56 -13.44 19.03 13.33
N ASN A 57 -14.51 19.37 14.06
CA ASN A 57 -14.42 19.50 15.53
C ASN A 57 -14.24 18.14 16.24
N SER A 58 -14.61 17.02 15.61
CA SER A 58 -14.44 15.68 16.19
C SER A 58 -12.96 15.26 16.26
N SER A 59 -12.56 14.60 17.35
CA SER A 59 -11.17 14.13 17.50
C SER A 59 -10.80 13.01 16.52
N TRP A 60 -11.79 12.23 16.09
CA TRP A 60 -11.61 11.15 15.12
C TRP A 60 -11.32 11.74 13.73
N LEU A 61 -12.18 12.66 13.25
CA LEU A 61 -12.02 13.21 11.91
C LEU A 61 -10.72 14.02 11.78
N ARG A 62 -10.33 14.81 12.79
CA ARG A 62 -9.02 15.49 12.78
C ARG A 62 -7.87 14.52 12.64
N HIS A 63 -7.92 13.41 13.37
CA HIS A 63 -6.87 12.39 13.28
C HIS A 63 -6.85 11.71 11.90
N HIS A 64 -8.02 11.44 11.31
CA HIS A 64 -8.13 10.95 9.94
C HIS A 64 -7.57 11.94 8.92
N LEU A 65 -8.01 13.21 8.94
CA LEU A 65 -7.56 14.24 8.01
C LEU A 65 -6.05 14.50 8.13
N TYR A 66 -5.54 14.58 9.37
CA TYR A 66 -4.10 14.68 9.64
C TYR A 66 -3.33 13.56 8.94
N LEU A 67 -3.80 12.32 9.08
CA LEU A 67 -3.15 11.16 8.53
C LEU A 67 -3.25 11.11 6.99
N LEU A 68 -4.45 11.33 6.44
CA LEU A 68 -4.71 11.39 5.00
C LEU A 68 -3.84 12.46 4.32
N GLY A 69 -3.80 13.67 4.89
CA GLY A 69 -2.97 14.75 4.38
C GLY A 69 -1.47 14.47 4.49
N SER A 70 -1.03 13.86 5.60
CA SER A 70 0.37 13.45 5.77
C SER A 70 0.80 12.41 4.73
N ASP A 71 0.00 11.37 4.53
CA ASP A 71 0.32 10.30 3.59
C ASP A 71 0.32 10.79 2.14
N LEU A 72 -0.63 11.66 1.76
CA LEU A 72 -0.65 12.22 0.41
C LEU A 72 0.56 13.11 0.13
N ILE A 73 0.94 14.00 1.06
CA ILE A 73 2.13 14.84 0.87
C ILE A 73 3.37 13.97 0.72
N LYS A 74 3.53 12.93 1.55
CA LYS A 74 4.66 12.00 1.43
C LYS A 74 4.68 11.29 0.08
N LEU A 75 3.53 10.82 -0.40
CA LEU A 75 3.41 10.20 -1.72
C LEU A 75 3.83 11.16 -2.84
N LYS A 76 3.31 12.40 -2.84
CA LYS A 76 3.64 13.41 -3.84
C LYS A 76 5.12 13.82 -3.80
N LEU A 77 5.68 13.99 -2.61
CA LEU A 77 7.12 14.25 -2.45
C LEU A 77 7.96 13.09 -2.97
N TYR A 78 7.60 11.84 -2.64
CA TYR A 78 8.31 10.65 -3.11
C TYR A 78 8.33 10.57 -4.65
N GLN A 79 7.20 10.86 -5.31
CA GLN A 79 7.13 10.94 -6.77
C GLN A 79 8.02 12.05 -7.35
N LYS A 80 8.00 13.26 -6.76
CA LYS A 80 8.79 14.41 -7.22
C LYS A 80 10.31 14.18 -7.08
N PHE A 81 10.72 13.40 -6.09
CA PHE A 81 12.13 13.01 -5.88
C PHE A 81 12.56 11.76 -6.64
N SER A 82 11.75 11.24 -7.56
CA SER A 82 12.13 10.11 -8.43
C SER A 82 13.44 10.35 -9.20
N HIS A 83 13.81 11.60 -9.47
CA HIS A 83 15.09 11.95 -10.09
C HIS A 83 16.32 11.62 -9.21
N LEU A 84 16.15 11.44 -7.89
CA LEU A 84 17.22 11.02 -6.96
C LEU A 84 17.42 9.50 -6.93
N LEU A 85 16.63 8.74 -7.70
CA LEU A 85 16.69 7.29 -7.77
C LEU A 85 18.09 6.80 -8.15
N THR A 86 18.75 7.48 -9.08
CA THR A 86 20.04 7.07 -9.65
C THR A 86 21.24 7.40 -8.76
N THR A 87 21.06 8.21 -7.71
CA THR A 87 22.16 8.64 -6.81
C THR A 87 22.16 7.88 -5.49
N GLY A 88 20.99 7.59 -4.92
CA GLY A 88 20.89 6.89 -3.63
C GLY A 88 19.68 5.96 -3.47
N GLY A 89 18.90 5.75 -4.53
CA GLY A 89 17.77 4.83 -4.54
C GLY A 89 16.54 5.28 -3.76
N GLY A 90 15.57 4.37 -3.64
CA GLY A 90 14.35 4.61 -2.86
C GLY A 90 14.65 4.99 -1.40
N GLY A 91 15.74 4.49 -0.81
CA GLY A 91 16.16 4.86 0.55
C GLY A 91 16.52 6.34 0.70
N LEU A 92 17.26 6.92 -0.25
CA LEU A 92 17.56 8.36 -0.26
C LEU A 92 16.28 9.19 -0.42
N ILE A 93 15.37 8.73 -1.27
CA ILE A 93 14.08 9.38 -1.48
C ILE A 93 13.24 9.34 -0.19
N LYS A 94 13.13 8.17 0.47
CA LYS A 94 12.43 8.02 1.77
C LYS A 94 13.03 8.97 2.82
N ASN A 95 14.36 9.10 2.86
CA ASN A 95 15.05 10.05 3.74
C ASN A 95 14.71 11.51 3.41
N ALA A 96 14.61 11.87 2.13
CA ALA A 96 14.21 13.22 1.71
C ALA A 96 12.78 13.57 2.11
N VAL A 97 11.86 12.62 1.94
CA VAL A 97 10.47 12.76 2.39
C VAL A 97 10.40 12.91 3.92
N PHE A 98 11.21 12.15 4.66
CA PHE A 98 11.27 12.22 6.11
C PHE A 98 11.87 13.54 6.61
N GLU A 99 12.95 14.03 5.99
CA GLU A 99 13.57 15.30 6.35
C GLU A 99 12.61 16.46 6.08
N LEU A 100 11.89 16.48 4.96
CA LEU A 100 10.88 17.50 4.69
C LEU A 100 9.74 17.47 5.71
N SER A 101 9.29 16.28 6.10
CA SER A 101 8.30 16.13 7.18
C SER A 101 8.83 16.67 8.51
N SER A 102 10.11 16.44 8.80
CA SER A 102 10.79 16.92 10.00
C SER A 102 11.05 18.43 9.96
N PHE A 103 11.36 18.99 8.79
CA PHE A 103 11.46 20.41 8.52
C PHE A 103 10.14 21.12 8.80
N LEU A 104 9.03 20.64 8.20
CA LEU A 104 7.70 21.19 8.46
C LEU A 104 7.38 21.15 9.96
N LYS A 105 7.71 20.05 10.64
CA LYS A 105 7.51 19.93 12.09
C LYS A 105 8.35 20.95 12.86
N ARG A 106 9.63 21.09 12.54
CA ARG A 106 10.57 22.00 13.20
C ARG A 106 10.13 23.45 13.05
N GLU A 107 9.80 23.87 11.84
CA GLU A 107 9.40 25.25 11.55
C GLU A 107 8.00 25.59 12.10
N LEU A 108 7.10 24.60 12.25
CA LEU A 108 5.72 24.80 12.72
C LEU A 108 5.48 24.42 14.21
N VAL A 109 6.51 23.98 14.96
CA VAL A 109 6.36 23.63 16.39
C VAL A 109 6.91 24.72 17.34
N ASP A 110 7.60 25.74 16.82
CA ASP A 110 8.41 26.63 17.67
C ASP A 110 7.78 28.02 17.91
N ARG A 111 6.87 28.12 18.90
CA ARG A 111 6.48 29.42 19.51
C ARG A 111 6.70 29.50 21.02
N ARG A 112 6.82 28.38 21.75
CA ARG A 112 6.94 28.42 23.22
C ARG A 112 8.36 28.66 23.75
N CYS A 113 9.39 28.46 22.92
CA CYS A 113 10.79 28.67 23.31
C CYS A 113 11.39 29.95 22.71
N ARG A 114 10.61 30.76 21.98
CA ARG A 114 11.08 31.87 21.15
C ARG A 114 10.21 33.13 21.26
N ALA A 115 9.69 33.42 22.45
CA ALA A 115 8.93 34.66 22.68
C ALA A 115 9.72 35.94 22.33
N ASP A 116 11.06 35.86 22.28
CA ASP A 116 11.96 36.99 22.03
C ASP A 116 12.70 36.96 20.67
N SER A 117 12.38 36.02 19.75
CA SER A 117 13.02 35.99 18.42
C SER A 117 12.03 36.34 17.30
N PRO A 118 12.41 37.19 16.33
CA PRO A 118 11.56 37.49 15.19
C PRO A 118 11.19 36.21 14.44
N GLU A 119 9.94 36.13 13.99
CA GLU A 119 9.43 34.99 13.23
C GLU A 119 10.26 34.78 11.97
N SER A 120 10.70 33.54 11.74
CA SER A 120 11.44 33.19 10.52
C SER A 120 10.56 33.42 9.29
N SER A 121 11.12 34.03 8.24
CA SER A 121 10.44 34.19 6.94
C SER A 121 9.88 32.85 6.41
N ILE A 122 10.57 31.75 6.70
CA ILE A 122 10.15 30.39 6.34
C ILE A 122 8.87 30.00 7.10
N ALA A 123 8.82 30.24 8.41
CA ALA A 123 7.66 29.93 9.23
C ALA A 123 6.43 30.75 8.78
N SER A 124 6.62 32.01 8.40
CA SER A 124 5.55 32.85 7.84
C SER A 124 5.05 32.33 6.49
N GLN A 125 5.93 31.94 5.58
CA GLN A 125 5.54 31.31 4.30
C GLN A 125 4.76 30.00 4.51
N LEU A 126 5.19 29.16 5.46
CA LEU A 126 4.46 27.92 5.79
C LEU A 126 3.09 28.21 6.41
N LYS A 127 2.96 29.25 7.26
CA LYS A 127 1.67 29.68 7.81
C LYS A 127 0.74 30.26 6.77
N GLU A 128 1.26 30.95 5.76
CA GLU A 128 0.45 31.42 4.63
C GLU A 128 -0.16 30.23 3.88
N LEU A 129 0.61 29.16 3.67
CA LEU A 129 0.09 27.90 3.12
C LEU A 129 -1.01 27.30 4.01
N ILE A 130 -0.83 27.30 5.34
CA ILE A 130 -1.87 26.84 6.27
C ILE A 130 -3.13 27.71 6.14
N SER A 131 -2.97 29.04 6.18
CA SER A 131 -4.06 30.01 6.14
C SER A 131 -4.91 29.88 4.88
N TYR A 132 -4.25 29.78 3.72
CA TYR A 132 -4.92 29.58 2.43
C TYR A 132 -5.78 28.31 2.41
N ASN A 133 -5.25 27.21 2.99
CA ASN A 133 -5.91 25.91 3.01
C ASN A 133 -6.90 25.72 4.18
N LEU A 134 -6.96 26.67 5.12
CA LEU A 134 -7.95 26.71 6.22
C LEU A 134 -9.14 27.62 5.91
N SER A 135 -9.45 27.85 4.63
CA SER A 135 -10.58 28.68 4.17
C SER A 135 -11.93 28.22 4.75
N PHE A 136 -12.05 26.94 5.13
CA PHE A 136 -13.22 26.33 5.74
C PHE A 136 -13.41 26.66 7.25
N THR A 137 -12.38 27.18 7.93
CA THR A 137 -12.48 27.58 9.34
C THR A 137 -12.93 29.03 9.47
N ALA A 138 -13.70 29.34 10.52
CA ALA A 138 -14.07 30.72 10.86
C ALA A 138 -12.81 31.56 11.15
N ASP A 139 -12.82 32.84 10.78
CA ASP A 139 -11.62 33.70 10.88
C ASP A 139 -11.03 33.76 12.30
N SER A 140 -11.87 33.75 13.35
CA SER A 140 -11.41 33.70 14.74
C SER A 140 -10.69 32.39 15.09
N GLN A 141 -11.12 31.26 14.53
CA GLN A 141 -10.45 29.97 14.70
C GLN A 141 -9.19 29.88 13.84
N ARG A 142 -9.22 30.43 12.62
CA ARG A 142 -8.07 30.51 11.72
C ARG A 142 -6.94 31.31 12.38
N SER A 143 -7.23 32.49 12.90
CA SER A 143 -6.28 33.30 13.67
C SER A 143 -5.74 32.54 14.88
N ALA A 144 -6.59 31.93 15.70
CA ALA A 144 -6.13 31.14 16.84
C ALA A 144 -5.20 29.97 16.46
N ILE A 145 -5.47 29.27 15.35
CA ILE A 145 -4.60 28.21 14.82
C ILE A 145 -3.25 28.79 14.36
N LEU A 146 -3.27 29.86 13.57
CA LEU A 146 -2.07 30.53 13.04
C LEU A 146 -1.24 31.20 14.14
N ASP A 147 -1.90 31.64 15.20
CA ASP A 147 -1.26 32.26 16.35
C ASP A 147 -0.77 31.26 17.40
N GLY A 148 -1.27 30.02 17.32
CA GLY A 148 -0.94 28.96 18.26
C GLY A 148 -1.55 29.18 19.64
N GLU A 149 -2.57 30.05 19.72
CA GLU A 149 -3.29 30.37 20.93
C GLU A 149 -4.32 29.26 21.19
N ASP A 150 -4.02 28.46 22.23
CA ASP A 150 -4.99 27.62 22.95
C ASP A 150 -5.66 26.45 22.19
N TYR A 151 -5.03 25.92 21.14
CA TYR A 151 -5.49 24.68 20.50
C TYR A 151 -4.81 23.41 21.05
N ARG A 152 -5.60 22.35 21.26
CA ARG A 152 -5.15 21.00 21.65
C ARG A 152 -4.18 20.34 20.64
N GLU A 153 -4.00 20.92 19.45
CA GLU A 153 -3.23 20.38 18.33
C GLU A 153 -2.21 21.43 17.85
N SER A 154 -1.00 21.01 17.45
CA SER A 154 0.04 21.94 16.95
C SER A 154 -0.24 22.41 15.52
N GLN A 155 0.35 23.55 15.13
CA GLN A 155 0.24 24.09 13.75
C GLN A 155 0.69 23.09 12.69
N PHE A 156 1.75 22.33 12.99
CA PHE A 156 2.19 21.20 12.18
C PHE A 156 1.07 20.18 11.88
N LYS A 157 0.24 19.85 12.87
CA LYS A 157 -0.90 18.93 12.64
C LYS A 157 -1.97 19.60 11.81
N TRP A 158 -2.27 20.86 12.10
CA TRP A 158 -3.26 21.64 11.35
C TRP A 158 -2.90 21.81 9.88
N PHE A 159 -1.61 21.92 9.56
CA PHE A 159 -1.14 21.87 8.18
C PHE A 159 -1.64 20.62 7.47
N PHE A 160 -1.37 19.42 8.02
CA PHE A 160 -1.82 18.18 7.38
C PHE A 160 -3.33 17.97 7.46
N ILE A 161 -4.02 18.49 8.49
CA ILE A 161 -5.50 18.48 8.53
C ILE A 161 -6.07 19.30 7.38
N ALA A 162 -5.51 20.48 7.11
CA ALA A 162 -5.94 21.32 6.00
C ALA A 162 -5.73 20.61 4.66
N VAL A 163 -4.58 19.97 4.46
CA VAL A 163 -4.35 19.13 3.26
C VAL A 163 -5.34 17.99 3.18
N GLY A 164 -5.57 17.28 4.29
CA GLY A 164 -6.57 16.21 4.38
C GLY A 164 -7.96 16.68 3.96
N TYR A 165 -8.34 17.88 4.39
CA TYR A 165 -9.61 18.51 4.06
C TYR A 165 -9.71 18.79 2.55
N MET A 166 -8.67 19.41 1.96
CA MET A 166 -8.62 19.69 0.52
C MET A 166 -8.82 18.44 -0.33
N ILE A 167 -8.28 17.29 0.08
CA ILE A 167 -8.43 16.02 -0.67
C ILE A 167 -9.90 15.59 -0.76
N VAL A 168 -10.69 15.87 0.28
CA VAL A 168 -12.10 15.50 0.35
C VAL A 168 -12.96 16.49 -0.43
N THR A 169 -12.53 17.76 -0.56
CA THR A 169 -13.36 18.84 -1.11
C THR A 169 -12.90 19.38 -2.47
N GLU A 170 -11.67 19.15 -2.88
CA GLU A 170 -11.03 19.72 -4.07
C GLU A 170 -10.36 18.66 -4.95
N SER A 171 -9.85 19.09 -6.11
CA SER A 171 -9.09 18.22 -7.01
C SER A 171 -7.68 17.93 -6.49
N GLU A 172 -7.14 16.73 -6.76
CA GLU A 172 -5.78 16.36 -6.34
C GLU A 172 -4.66 17.23 -6.92
N ARG A 173 -4.91 17.96 -8.01
CA ARG A 173 -3.94 18.90 -8.62
C ARG A 173 -3.51 19.99 -7.63
N SER A 174 -4.43 20.48 -6.80
CA SER A 174 -4.14 21.49 -5.78
C SER A 174 -3.06 21.01 -4.79
N VAL A 175 -2.97 19.69 -4.55
CA VAL A 175 -1.99 19.12 -3.63
C VAL A 175 -0.60 18.96 -4.27
N GLU A 176 -0.54 18.78 -5.59
CA GLU A 176 0.73 18.74 -6.32
C GLU A 176 1.44 20.09 -6.26
N ASP A 177 0.70 21.17 -6.51
CA ASP A 177 1.18 22.54 -6.39
C ASP A 177 1.65 22.86 -4.96
N LEU A 178 0.94 22.34 -3.96
CA LEU A 178 1.33 22.49 -2.56
C LEU A 178 2.66 21.77 -2.26
N ALA A 179 2.84 20.56 -2.77
CA ALA A 179 4.11 19.83 -2.62
C ALA A 179 5.28 20.60 -3.27
N ASP A 180 5.07 21.22 -4.45
CA ASP A 180 6.09 22.07 -5.08
C ASP A 180 6.44 23.30 -4.22
N LYS A 181 5.44 23.95 -3.62
CA LYS A 181 5.67 25.08 -2.71
C LYS A 181 6.46 24.65 -1.47
N ILE A 182 6.16 23.50 -0.87
CA ILE A 182 6.92 22.95 0.26
C ILE A 182 8.39 22.75 -0.11
N ILE A 183 8.66 22.15 -1.28
CA ILE A 183 10.02 21.93 -1.77
C ILE A 183 10.73 23.27 -1.98
N SER A 184 10.06 24.24 -2.62
CA SER A 184 10.62 25.57 -2.87
C SER A 184 10.99 26.31 -1.56
N ILE A 185 10.12 26.26 -0.55
CA ILE A 185 10.37 26.85 0.77
C ILE A 185 11.57 26.18 1.45
N TYR A 186 11.64 24.84 1.40
CA TYR A 186 12.77 24.09 1.96
C TYR A 186 14.09 24.42 1.26
N MET A 187 14.10 24.49 -0.07
CA MET A 187 15.29 24.84 -0.86
C MET A 187 15.77 26.27 -0.59
N SER A 188 14.84 27.16 -0.23
CA SER A 188 15.14 28.55 0.13
C SER A 188 15.60 28.71 1.58
N SER A 189 15.68 27.62 2.35
CA SER A 189 16.17 27.65 3.73
C SER A 189 17.70 27.77 3.82
N THR A 190 18.21 28.28 4.94
CA THR A 190 19.63 28.62 5.11
C THR A 190 20.58 27.42 5.08
N THR A 191 20.08 26.18 5.23
CA THR A 191 20.86 24.94 5.17
C THR A 191 19.98 23.76 4.73
N PRO A 192 19.69 23.61 3.42
CA PRO A 192 19.09 22.37 2.93
C PRO A 192 20.06 21.23 3.24
N THR A 193 19.59 20.25 4.03
CA THR A 193 20.42 19.13 4.49
C THR A 193 20.56 18.04 3.40
N ILE A 194 19.75 18.16 2.34
CA ILE A 194 19.68 17.20 1.24
C ILE A 194 19.88 17.97 -0.06
N PRO A 195 20.82 17.56 -0.92
CA PRO A 195 20.96 18.10 -2.27
C PRO A 195 19.76 17.60 -3.10
N ILE A 196 18.66 18.33 -2.98
CA ILE A 196 17.44 18.12 -3.76
C ILE A 196 17.56 18.76 -5.15
N ASP A 197 18.53 19.65 -5.34
CA ASP A 197 18.71 20.32 -6.62
C ASP A 197 19.33 19.35 -7.65
N ALA A 198 18.65 19.11 -8.77
CA ALA A 198 19.12 18.24 -9.84
C ALA A 198 20.46 18.72 -10.43
N ALA A 199 20.77 20.01 -10.34
CA ALA A 199 22.06 20.58 -10.73
C ALA A 199 23.20 20.26 -9.74
N SER A 200 22.86 19.91 -8.49
CA SER A 200 23.80 19.52 -7.43
C SER A 200 23.79 18.01 -7.13
N ALA A 201 22.84 17.27 -7.72
CA ALA A 201 22.85 15.82 -7.71
C ALA A 201 24.18 15.33 -8.31
N PRO A 202 24.87 14.36 -7.69
CA PRO A 202 26.05 13.75 -8.30
C PRO A 202 25.71 13.38 -9.74
N GLN A 203 26.47 13.92 -10.68
CA GLN A 203 26.34 13.63 -12.10
C GLN A 203 26.21 12.11 -12.23
N ILE A 204 25.09 11.63 -12.78
CA ILE A 204 24.84 10.18 -12.88
C ILE A 204 26.07 9.57 -13.52
N ASP A 205 26.74 8.69 -12.77
CA ASP A 205 27.92 8.01 -13.27
C ASP A 205 27.56 7.40 -14.63
N ARG A 206 28.40 7.66 -15.64
CA ARG A 206 28.16 7.21 -17.01
C ARG A 206 27.95 5.69 -17.03
N ASP A 207 28.64 4.97 -16.14
CA ASP A 207 28.50 3.53 -15.98
C ASP A 207 27.14 3.16 -15.37
N ASN A 208 26.65 3.90 -14.36
CA ASN A 208 25.30 3.70 -13.81
C ASN A 208 24.21 3.89 -14.87
N ALA A 209 24.31 4.92 -15.70
CA ALA A 209 23.37 5.15 -16.79
C ALA A 209 23.38 3.99 -17.80
N ARG A 210 24.56 3.45 -18.11
CA ARG A 210 24.72 2.30 -19.01
C ARG A 210 24.15 1.02 -18.40
N ILE A 211 24.41 0.74 -17.13
CA ILE A 211 23.87 -0.42 -16.40
C ILE A 211 22.34 -0.34 -16.34
N LEU A 212 21.78 0.84 -16.06
CA LEU A 212 20.33 1.05 -16.07
C LEU A 212 19.72 0.82 -17.46
N SER A 213 20.39 1.25 -18.52
CA SER A 213 19.96 0.94 -19.90
C SER A 213 19.95 -0.58 -20.17
N LEU A 214 20.99 -1.29 -19.73
CA LEU A 214 21.08 -2.75 -19.89
C LEU A 214 20.01 -3.48 -19.07
N ILE A 215 19.72 -3.06 -17.84
CA ILE A 215 18.72 -3.76 -17.02
C ILE A 215 17.31 -3.55 -17.61
N HIS A 216 17.02 -2.38 -18.17
CA HIS A 216 15.80 -2.17 -18.95
C HIS A 216 15.70 -3.09 -20.17
N ARG A 217 16.80 -3.37 -20.85
CA ARG A 217 16.84 -4.36 -21.93
C ARG A 217 16.54 -5.77 -21.40
N TYR A 218 17.13 -6.14 -20.27
CA TYR A 218 16.85 -7.42 -19.61
C TYR A 218 15.37 -7.55 -19.19
N TYR A 219 14.76 -6.52 -18.58
CA TYR A 219 13.34 -6.54 -18.21
C TYR A 219 12.40 -6.74 -19.42
N ARG A 220 12.80 -6.28 -20.61
CA ARG A 220 12.05 -6.52 -21.84
C ARG A 220 12.22 -7.95 -22.37
N SER A 221 13.38 -8.56 -22.16
CA SER A 221 13.68 -9.90 -22.67
C SER A 221 13.23 -11.03 -21.76
N VAL A 222 13.31 -10.87 -20.43
CA VAL A 222 12.95 -11.92 -19.47
C VAL A 222 11.49 -12.34 -19.62
N ASP A 223 11.22 -13.63 -19.48
CA ASP A 223 9.88 -14.18 -19.61
C ASP A 223 9.05 -13.96 -18.34
N ILE A 224 7.75 -13.85 -18.51
CA ILE A 224 6.78 -13.65 -17.43
C ILE A 224 5.71 -14.72 -17.58
N ASP A 225 5.37 -15.40 -16.49
CA ASP A 225 4.29 -16.38 -16.46
C ASP A 225 2.93 -15.66 -16.31
N TYR A 226 2.44 -15.11 -17.43
CA TYR A 226 1.13 -14.45 -17.49
C TYR A 226 -0.02 -15.38 -17.12
N ASP A 227 0.11 -16.68 -17.39
CA ASP A 227 -0.88 -17.68 -17.04
C ASP A 227 -0.96 -17.88 -15.53
N LEU A 228 0.18 -17.90 -14.84
CA LEU A 228 0.22 -17.98 -13.38
C LEU A 228 -0.38 -16.73 -12.71
N LEU A 229 -0.13 -15.55 -13.28
CA LEU A 229 -0.55 -14.25 -12.73
C LEU A 229 -2.02 -13.92 -13.01
N TYR A 230 -2.50 -14.16 -14.24
CA TYR A 230 -3.76 -13.58 -14.73
C TYR A 230 -4.83 -14.60 -15.16
N ARG A 231 -4.55 -15.90 -15.08
CA ARG A 231 -5.56 -16.92 -15.42
C ARG A 231 -6.80 -16.73 -14.54
N PRO A 232 -8.02 -16.67 -15.14
CA PRO A 232 -9.25 -16.54 -14.37
C PRO A 232 -9.41 -17.75 -13.44
N ARG A 233 -9.27 -17.50 -12.13
CA ARG A 233 -9.52 -18.48 -11.07
C ARG A 233 -10.02 -17.76 -9.82
N PRO A 234 -10.84 -18.40 -8.98
CA PRO A 234 -11.11 -17.88 -7.65
C PRO A 234 -9.79 -17.75 -6.88
N ILE A 235 -9.55 -16.56 -6.31
CA ILE A 235 -8.39 -16.28 -5.48
C ILE A 235 -8.93 -15.85 -4.12
N SER A 236 -8.40 -16.43 -3.05
CA SER A 236 -8.83 -16.12 -1.69
C SER A 236 -7.65 -16.20 -0.73
N ILE A 237 -7.68 -15.43 0.35
CA ILE A 237 -6.76 -15.60 1.48
C ILE A 237 -7.47 -16.19 2.68
N ARG A 238 -6.71 -16.93 3.49
CA ARG A 238 -7.13 -17.48 4.78
C ARG A 238 -6.55 -16.63 5.90
N MET A 239 -7.44 -16.08 6.72
CA MET A 239 -7.09 -15.44 7.99
C MET A 239 -6.99 -16.52 9.09
N PHE A 240 -6.25 -16.24 10.17
CA PHE A 240 -5.80 -17.26 11.12
C PHE A 240 -6.96 -17.86 11.96
N ASP A 241 -6.77 -19.08 12.47
CA ASP A 241 -7.63 -19.84 13.40
C ASP A 241 -9.07 -20.20 13.00
N SER A 242 -9.53 -19.87 11.79
CA SER A 242 -10.78 -20.44 11.29
C SER A 242 -10.65 -20.99 9.88
N VAL A 243 -10.80 -22.32 9.79
CA VAL A 243 -10.91 -23.09 8.54
C VAL A 243 -12.09 -22.59 7.67
N TYR A 244 -13.01 -21.81 8.24
CA TYR A 244 -14.26 -21.38 7.61
C TYR A 244 -14.28 -19.93 7.11
N TYR A 245 -13.24 -19.11 7.39
CA TYR A 245 -13.19 -17.72 6.93
C TYR A 245 -12.23 -17.59 5.74
N HIS A 246 -12.82 -17.22 4.60
CA HIS A 246 -12.11 -16.95 3.35
C HIS A 246 -12.46 -15.54 2.90
N ILE A 247 -11.41 -14.77 2.55
CA ILE A 247 -11.58 -13.46 1.96
C ILE A 247 -11.39 -13.62 0.46
N ASP A 248 -12.47 -13.49 -0.29
CA ASP A 248 -12.43 -13.52 -1.74
C ASP A 248 -11.70 -12.28 -2.26
N LEU A 249 -10.78 -12.50 -3.18
CA LEU A 249 -9.97 -11.45 -3.77
C LEU A 249 -10.44 -11.15 -5.21
N PRO A 250 -10.46 -9.87 -5.62
CA PRO A 250 -10.67 -9.52 -7.02
C PRO A 250 -9.52 -10.04 -7.89
N PRO A 251 -9.71 -10.21 -9.21
CA PRO A 251 -8.63 -10.55 -10.13
C PRO A 251 -7.48 -9.53 -10.07
N LEU A 252 -6.24 -10.00 -10.28
CA LEU A 252 -5.06 -9.15 -10.39
C LEU A 252 -5.16 -8.27 -11.66
N PRO A 253 -5.16 -6.92 -11.56
CA PRO A 253 -5.19 -6.05 -12.73
C PRO A 253 -3.87 -6.15 -13.48
N LYS A 254 -3.93 -6.21 -14.82
CA LYS A 254 -2.75 -6.38 -15.65
C LYS A 254 -1.98 -5.07 -15.82
N ILE A 255 -0.67 -5.13 -15.55
CA ILE A 255 0.29 -4.08 -15.94
C ILE A 255 0.66 -4.34 -17.40
N GLU A 256 0.45 -3.35 -18.28
CA GLU A 256 0.61 -3.51 -19.73
C GLU A 256 2.08 -3.37 -20.16
N ASN A 257 2.84 -2.50 -19.48
CA ASN A 257 4.25 -2.34 -19.71
C ASN A 257 5.04 -3.53 -19.14
N LYS A 258 5.46 -4.44 -20.03
CA LYS A 258 6.26 -5.63 -19.69
C LYS A 258 7.50 -5.28 -18.84
N SER A 259 8.22 -4.20 -19.18
CA SER A 259 9.43 -3.84 -18.43
C SER A 259 9.10 -3.39 -17.01
N LEU A 260 7.99 -2.69 -16.81
CA LEU A 260 7.52 -2.27 -15.50
C LEU A 260 7.03 -3.47 -14.69
N LEU A 261 6.30 -4.41 -15.32
CA LEU A 261 5.85 -5.65 -14.70
C LEU A 261 7.05 -6.53 -14.28
N ALA A 262 8.03 -6.75 -15.15
CA ALA A 262 9.23 -7.52 -14.81
C ALA A 262 9.98 -6.89 -13.62
N LYS A 263 10.09 -5.55 -13.60
CA LYS A 263 10.65 -4.80 -12.49
C LYS A 263 9.85 -4.99 -11.18
N ALA A 264 8.52 -4.97 -11.26
CA ALA A 264 7.63 -5.15 -10.11
C ALA A 264 7.63 -6.59 -9.55
N LEU A 265 8.01 -7.57 -10.37
CA LEU A 265 8.12 -8.98 -10.01
C LEU A 265 9.54 -9.35 -9.55
N MET A 266 10.38 -8.37 -9.21
CA MET A 266 11.76 -8.59 -8.80
C MET A 266 12.10 -7.81 -7.53
N HIS A 267 12.25 -8.51 -6.42
CA HIS A 267 12.63 -7.88 -5.17
C HIS A 267 14.01 -7.20 -5.23
N LYS A 268 14.19 -6.08 -4.54
CA LYS A 268 15.42 -5.26 -4.56
C LYS A 268 16.70 -6.04 -4.24
N GLU A 269 16.63 -7.05 -3.38
CA GLU A 269 17.77 -7.91 -3.03
C GLU A 269 18.12 -8.95 -4.11
N MET A 270 17.25 -9.18 -5.10
CA MET A 270 17.49 -10.11 -6.21
C MET A 270 18.55 -9.60 -7.20
N TYR A 271 18.95 -8.33 -7.10
CA TYR A 271 20.10 -7.82 -7.85
C TYR A 271 21.39 -8.64 -7.64
N ARG A 272 21.48 -9.42 -6.55
CA ARG A 272 22.61 -10.32 -6.29
C ARG A 272 22.67 -11.51 -7.25
N ALA A 273 21.54 -11.94 -7.82
CA ALA A 273 21.51 -12.99 -8.83
C ALA A 273 22.28 -12.58 -10.10
N PHE A 274 22.36 -11.27 -10.38
CA PHE A 274 23.12 -10.71 -11.49
C PHE A 274 24.64 -10.81 -11.34
N LEU A 275 25.12 -11.20 -10.15
CA LEU A 275 26.54 -11.45 -9.91
C LEU A 275 26.95 -12.85 -10.36
N VAL A 276 25.98 -13.74 -10.65
CA VAL A 276 26.24 -15.07 -11.16
C VAL A 276 26.63 -14.98 -12.62
N LYS A 277 27.84 -15.46 -12.96
CA LYS A 277 28.40 -15.32 -14.32
C LYS A 277 27.54 -15.94 -15.43
N SER A 278 26.78 -16.97 -15.12
CA SER A 278 25.86 -17.63 -16.07
C SER A 278 24.50 -16.94 -16.18
N HIS A 279 24.27 -15.85 -15.47
CA HIS A 279 23.03 -15.11 -15.56
C HIS A 279 23.01 -14.27 -16.85
N PRO A 280 21.92 -14.27 -17.65
CA PRO A 280 21.87 -13.54 -18.92
C PRO A 280 22.25 -12.06 -18.82
N PHE A 281 21.78 -11.37 -17.77
CA PHE A 281 22.19 -9.98 -17.52
C PHE A 281 23.68 -9.82 -17.15
N SER A 282 24.29 -10.79 -16.46
CA SER A 282 25.74 -10.77 -16.18
C SER A 282 26.53 -10.87 -17.50
N GLU A 283 26.05 -11.67 -18.45
CA GLU A 283 26.66 -11.78 -19.78
C GLU A 283 26.54 -10.45 -20.54
N MET A 284 25.38 -9.79 -20.49
CA MET A 284 25.20 -8.44 -21.09
C MET A 284 26.16 -7.40 -20.51
N LEU A 285 26.42 -7.44 -19.19
CA LEU A 285 27.41 -6.55 -18.57
C LEU A 285 28.81 -6.82 -19.09
N LEU A 286 29.22 -8.09 -19.16
CA LEU A 286 30.55 -8.50 -19.62
C LEU A 286 30.77 -8.17 -21.11
N GLU A 287 29.76 -8.33 -21.97
CA GLU A 287 29.80 -7.93 -23.38
C GLU A 287 30.08 -6.43 -23.54
N GLU A 288 29.58 -5.62 -22.62
CA GLU A 288 29.77 -4.17 -22.59
C GLU A 288 31.05 -3.75 -21.84
N GLY A 289 31.86 -4.72 -21.37
CA GLY A 289 33.10 -4.50 -20.66
C GLY A 289 32.92 -4.06 -19.20
N ILE A 290 31.76 -4.33 -18.60
CA ILE A 290 31.44 -4.00 -17.21
C ILE A 290 31.53 -5.27 -16.36
N GLU A 291 32.33 -5.25 -15.31
CA GLU A 291 32.44 -6.40 -14.39
C GLU A 291 31.20 -6.45 -13.45
N PRO A 292 30.52 -7.62 -13.35
CA PRO A 292 29.33 -7.80 -12.50
C PRO A 292 29.74 -7.92 -11.02
N THR A 293 30.05 -6.80 -10.40
CA THR A 293 30.40 -6.67 -8.99
C THR A 293 29.22 -6.11 -8.19
N ARG A 294 29.30 -6.22 -6.85
CA ARG A 294 28.28 -5.63 -5.96
C ARG A 294 28.15 -4.12 -6.15
N ASP A 295 29.25 -3.43 -6.42
CA ASP A 295 29.28 -1.99 -6.56
C ASP A 295 28.67 -1.54 -7.90
N SER A 296 29.00 -2.21 -9.00
CA SER A 296 28.41 -1.91 -10.31
C SER A 296 26.91 -2.19 -10.33
N CYS A 297 26.47 -3.31 -9.76
CA CYS A 297 25.05 -3.67 -9.73
C CYS A 297 24.23 -2.94 -8.65
N LYS A 298 24.86 -2.12 -7.79
CA LYS A 298 24.18 -1.42 -6.68
C LYS A 298 23.08 -0.49 -7.17
N VAL A 299 23.27 0.14 -8.34
CA VAL A 299 22.27 1.02 -8.97
C VAL A 299 20.97 0.27 -9.33
N ILE A 300 21.04 -1.04 -9.54
CA ILE A 300 19.86 -1.85 -9.85
C ILE A 300 19.01 -2.06 -8.58
N ARG A 301 19.65 -2.31 -7.44
CA ARG A 301 18.96 -2.36 -6.14
C ARG A 301 18.20 -1.06 -5.87
N TYR A 302 18.82 0.07 -6.19
CA TYR A 302 18.20 1.39 -6.07
C TYR A 302 16.97 1.51 -6.97
N ASP A 303 17.11 1.17 -8.25
CA ASP A 303 16.02 1.17 -9.23
C ASP A 303 14.82 0.33 -8.77
N LEU A 304 15.07 -0.89 -8.31
CA LEU A 304 14.04 -1.82 -7.81
C LEU A 304 13.34 -1.30 -6.54
N SER A 305 14.10 -0.74 -5.59
CA SER A 305 13.55 -0.22 -4.32
C SER A 305 12.54 0.92 -4.47
N PHE A 306 12.51 1.58 -5.65
CA PHE A 306 11.58 2.68 -5.90
C PHE A 306 10.12 2.24 -5.80
N LEU A 307 9.78 1.11 -6.41
CA LEU A 307 8.39 0.65 -6.53
C LEU A 307 7.81 0.20 -5.19
N ASP A 308 8.62 -0.47 -4.34
CA ASP A 308 8.26 -0.80 -2.96
C ASP A 308 7.88 0.48 -2.22
N GLY A 309 8.76 1.49 -2.22
CA GLY A 309 8.48 2.72 -1.49
C GLY A 309 7.28 3.50 -2.03
N LEU A 310 7.06 3.47 -3.35
CA LEU A 310 5.88 4.08 -3.97
C LEU A 310 4.60 3.35 -3.55
N GLY A 311 4.63 2.02 -3.54
CA GLY A 311 3.53 1.16 -3.10
C GLY A 311 3.17 1.36 -1.63
N ASP A 312 4.17 1.39 -0.74
CA ASP A 312 4.01 1.64 0.69
C ASP A 312 3.27 2.97 0.96
N PHE A 313 3.77 4.09 0.39
CA PHE A 313 3.10 5.39 0.54
C PHE A 313 1.69 5.40 -0.05
N TYR A 314 1.48 4.73 -1.18
CA TYR A 314 0.17 4.63 -1.81
C TYR A 314 -0.84 3.84 -0.95
N LEU A 315 -0.45 2.67 -0.43
CA LEU A 315 -1.29 1.84 0.43
C LEU A 315 -1.64 2.55 1.75
N ALA A 316 -0.71 3.33 2.32
CA ALA A 316 -0.97 4.16 3.50
C ALA A 316 -2.05 5.23 3.25
N ARG A 317 -2.01 5.86 2.06
CA ARG A 317 -3.03 6.82 1.63
C ARG A 317 -4.39 6.14 1.41
N GLU A 318 -4.44 5.07 0.63
CA GLU A 318 -5.70 4.40 0.29
C GLU A 318 -6.37 3.76 1.51
N SER A 319 -5.59 3.17 2.44
CA SER A 319 -6.15 2.67 3.70
C SER A 319 -6.84 3.77 4.51
N SER A 320 -6.27 4.99 4.55
CA SER A 320 -6.90 6.12 5.22
C SER A 320 -8.21 6.54 4.56
N LYS A 321 -8.19 6.69 3.23
CA LYS A 321 -9.36 7.09 2.43
C LYS A 321 -10.51 6.11 2.60
N LEU A 322 -10.22 4.81 2.49
CA LEU A 322 -11.23 3.76 2.57
C LEU A 322 -11.80 3.60 3.98
N LEU A 323 -10.99 3.74 5.04
CA LEU A 323 -11.50 3.67 6.41
C LEU A 323 -12.46 4.81 6.75
N TYR A 324 -12.28 5.99 6.15
CA TYR A 324 -13.24 7.07 6.27
C TYR A 324 -14.57 6.74 5.57
N GLN A 325 -14.51 6.25 4.33
CA GLN A 325 -15.69 5.81 3.58
C GLN A 325 -16.44 4.70 4.32
N PHE A 326 -15.71 3.69 4.79
CA PHE A 326 -16.25 2.60 5.58
C PHE A 326 -16.98 3.09 6.83
N LYS A 327 -16.43 4.08 7.55
CA LYS A 327 -17.13 4.68 8.70
C LYS A 327 -18.41 5.43 8.27
N VAL A 328 -18.35 6.21 7.21
CA VAL A 328 -19.53 6.95 6.71
C VAL A 328 -20.65 5.99 6.31
N GLU A 329 -20.32 4.87 5.66
CA GLU A 329 -21.27 3.87 5.18
C GLU A 329 -21.85 3.00 6.30
N THR A 330 -21.05 2.63 7.30
CA THR A 330 -21.46 1.66 8.35
C THR A 330 -22.16 2.29 9.55
N ALA A 331 -21.93 3.56 9.85
CA ALA A 331 -22.58 4.23 10.97
C ALA A 331 -22.56 5.76 10.81
N PRO A 332 -23.69 6.39 10.42
CA PRO A 332 -23.78 7.84 10.25
C PRO A 332 -23.39 8.60 11.53
N PRO A 333 -22.91 9.86 11.41
CA PRO A 333 -22.26 10.61 12.50
C PRO A 333 -23.10 10.77 13.78
N SER A 334 -24.42 10.63 13.69
CA SER A 334 -25.37 10.83 14.78
C SER A 334 -25.45 9.66 15.77
N GLU A 335 -25.00 8.46 15.39
CA GLU A 335 -25.17 7.25 16.21
C GLU A 335 -23.97 6.28 16.07
N ASP A 336 -22.80 6.60 16.64
CA ASP A 336 -21.98 5.53 17.23
C ASP A 336 -20.83 6.05 18.10
N ALA A 337 -20.72 5.50 19.31
CA ALA A 337 -19.56 5.69 20.21
C ALA A 337 -18.44 4.66 19.95
N GLY A 338 -18.61 3.76 18.97
CA GLY A 338 -17.78 2.58 18.75
C GLY A 338 -16.55 2.74 17.84
N PHE A 339 -16.68 3.53 16.77
CA PHE A 339 -15.59 3.77 15.81
C PHE A 339 -14.85 5.08 16.13
N GLY A 340 -13.97 5.00 17.13
CA GLY A 340 -13.11 6.11 17.54
C GLY A 340 -11.69 6.02 16.97
N ARG A 341 -10.84 6.95 17.38
CA ARG A 341 -9.40 7.02 17.01
C ARG A 341 -8.65 5.70 17.22
N LYS A 342 -8.96 4.95 18.28
CA LYS A 342 -8.34 3.65 18.58
C LYS A 342 -8.69 2.59 17.53
N SER A 343 -9.98 2.43 17.23
CA SER A 343 -10.47 1.51 16.22
C SER A 343 -9.89 1.85 14.85
N TYR A 344 -9.90 3.12 14.46
CA TYR A 344 -9.28 3.54 13.20
C TYR A 344 -7.79 3.19 13.10
N ASN A 345 -7.00 3.52 14.13
CA ASN A 345 -5.57 3.22 14.12
C ASN A 345 -5.31 1.73 14.03
N MET A 346 -6.08 0.93 14.78
CA MET A 346 -6.02 -0.51 14.70
C MET A 346 -6.27 -0.96 13.26
N LEU A 347 -7.45 -0.67 12.69
CA LEU A 347 -7.81 -1.10 11.34
C LEU A 347 -6.78 -0.67 10.29
N ARG A 348 -6.28 0.57 10.39
CA ARG A 348 -5.24 1.07 9.51
C ARG A 348 -3.94 0.27 9.65
N THR A 349 -3.51 -0.04 10.87
CA THR A 349 -2.35 -0.90 11.11
C THR A 349 -2.56 -2.27 10.49
N ILE A 350 -3.76 -2.82 10.56
CA ILE A 350 -4.07 -4.16 10.06
C ILE A 350 -3.96 -4.25 8.54
N LEU A 351 -4.56 -3.29 7.84
CA LEU A 351 -4.48 -3.18 6.39
C LEU A 351 -3.05 -3.00 5.88
N ALA A 352 -2.14 -2.49 6.72
CA ALA A 352 -0.74 -2.25 6.39
C ALA A 352 0.24 -3.29 6.97
N THR A 353 -0.22 -4.46 7.45
CA THR A 353 0.69 -5.46 8.02
C THR A 353 1.39 -6.29 6.95
N ASN A 354 2.71 -6.49 7.10
CA ASN A 354 3.48 -7.40 6.23
C ASN A 354 2.90 -8.81 6.18
N THR A 355 2.27 -9.29 7.25
CA THR A 355 1.57 -10.58 7.29
C THR A 355 0.39 -10.63 6.32
N LEU A 356 -0.43 -9.56 6.24
CA LEU A 356 -1.50 -9.46 5.26
C LEU A 356 -0.94 -9.31 3.84
N LEU A 357 0.00 -8.38 3.64
CA LEU A 357 0.56 -8.07 2.33
C LEU A 357 1.30 -9.28 1.73
N SER A 358 2.00 -10.06 2.54
CA SER A 358 2.65 -11.30 2.08
C SER A 358 1.64 -12.38 1.70
N LYS A 359 0.55 -12.56 2.45
CA LYS A 359 -0.57 -13.44 2.06
C LYS A 359 -1.17 -13.01 0.72
N LEU A 360 -1.35 -11.71 0.49
CA LEU A 360 -1.82 -11.18 -0.78
C LEU A 360 -0.82 -11.47 -1.91
N ALA A 361 0.47 -11.21 -1.71
CA ALA A 361 1.52 -11.51 -2.69
C ALA A 361 1.56 -13.00 -3.09
N ILE A 362 1.36 -13.90 -2.12
CA ILE A 362 1.32 -15.34 -2.35
C ILE A 362 0.05 -15.73 -3.10
N ALA A 363 -1.12 -15.21 -2.70
CA ALA A 363 -2.39 -15.53 -3.35
C ALA A 363 -2.38 -15.20 -4.85
N TYR A 364 -1.75 -14.07 -5.21
CA TYR A 364 -1.55 -13.63 -6.59
C TYR A 364 -0.30 -14.20 -7.27
N ASN A 365 0.51 -15.05 -6.60
CA ASN A 365 1.77 -15.60 -7.10
C ASN A 365 2.81 -14.55 -7.57
N LEU A 366 2.83 -13.35 -6.99
CA LEU A 366 3.71 -12.26 -7.44
C LEU A 366 5.19 -12.66 -7.37
N HIS A 367 5.58 -13.37 -6.31
CA HIS A 367 6.93 -13.89 -6.09
C HIS A 367 7.38 -14.98 -7.10
N ARG A 368 6.46 -15.49 -7.94
CA ARG A 368 6.71 -16.54 -8.94
C ARG A 368 6.45 -16.09 -10.38
N GLY A 369 5.98 -14.86 -10.58
CA GLY A 369 5.55 -14.39 -11.90
C GLY A 369 6.69 -14.19 -12.89
N LEU A 370 7.92 -13.98 -12.42
CA LEU A 370 9.10 -13.81 -13.25
C LEU A 370 9.73 -15.17 -13.57
N ASN A 371 9.83 -15.52 -14.85
CA ASN A 371 10.43 -16.77 -15.31
C ASN A 371 11.95 -16.62 -15.45
N ASP A 372 12.62 -16.43 -14.32
CA ASP A 372 14.08 -16.46 -14.22
C ASP A 372 14.51 -17.52 -13.18
N PRO A 373 15.05 -18.68 -13.63
CA PRO A 373 15.41 -19.78 -12.73
C PRO A 373 16.47 -19.40 -11.70
N ILE A 374 17.41 -18.52 -12.05
CA ILE A 374 18.51 -18.14 -11.15
C ILE A 374 17.96 -17.24 -10.06
N ILE A 375 17.15 -16.24 -10.43
CA ILE A 375 16.48 -15.37 -9.45
C ILE A 375 15.55 -16.19 -8.55
N TYR A 376 14.76 -17.10 -9.11
CA TYR A 376 13.83 -17.91 -8.34
C TYR A 376 14.55 -18.86 -7.38
N GLN A 377 15.67 -19.45 -7.81
CA GLN A 377 16.51 -20.27 -6.93
C GLN A 377 17.08 -19.44 -5.77
N PHE A 378 17.64 -18.26 -6.04
CA PHE A 378 18.14 -17.35 -5.00
C PHE A 378 17.04 -16.97 -4.00
N LEU A 379 15.83 -16.66 -4.49
CA LEU A 379 14.70 -16.35 -3.63
C LEU A 379 14.42 -17.49 -2.64
N LEU A 380 14.30 -18.72 -3.14
CA LEU A 380 13.94 -19.87 -2.32
C LEU A 380 15.07 -20.37 -1.41
N GLU A 381 16.33 -20.32 -1.85
CA GLU A 381 17.44 -20.88 -1.07
C GLU A 381 17.95 -19.89 -0.02
N ASP A 382 18.04 -18.59 -0.37
CA ASP A 382 18.75 -17.61 0.48
C ASP A 382 17.83 -16.71 1.29
N TYR A 383 16.59 -16.48 0.84
CA TYR A 383 15.73 -15.42 1.39
C TYR A 383 14.44 -15.91 2.01
N VAL A 384 13.73 -16.84 1.36
CA VAL A 384 12.42 -17.34 1.83
C VAL A 384 12.30 -18.87 1.79
N PRO A 385 13.25 -19.61 2.40
CA PRO A 385 13.26 -21.07 2.35
C PRO A 385 12.01 -21.75 2.92
N HIS A 386 11.27 -21.09 3.81
CA HIS A 386 10.10 -21.68 4.45
C HIS A 386 8.77 -21.31 3.78
N ILE A 387 8.76 -20.57 2.67
CA ILE A 387 7.51 -20.14 2.01
C ILE A 387 6.58 -21.31 1.67
N SER A 388 7.15 -22.49 1.39
CA SER A 388 6.41 -23.71 1.08
C SER A 388 5.66 -24.30 2.30
N THR A 389 6.13 -24.06 3.52
CA THR A 389 5.53 -24.58 4.75
C THR A 389 4.42 -23.68 5.29
N TRP A 390 4.31 -22.42 4.82
CA TRP A 390 3.30 -21.46 5.26
C TRP A 390 1.86 -21.87 4.93
N SER A 391 1.69 -22.78 3.98
CA SER A 391 0.38 -23.32 3.61
C SER A 391 -0.04 -24.52 4.48
N SER A 392 0.84 -25.00 5.37
CA SER A 392 0.55 -26.14 6.25
C SER A 392 -0.33 -25.71 7.42
N PRO A 393 -1.46 -26.39 7.67
CA PRO A 393 -2.31 -26.14 8.84
C PRO A 393 -1.64 -26.48 10.18
N GLU A 394 -0.52 -27.19 10.16
CA GLU A 394 0.28 -27.54 11.34
C GLU A 394 1.38 -26.50 11.66
N PHE A 395 1.52 -25.47 10.83
CA PHE A 395 2.55 -24.45 11.01
C PHE A 395 2.08 -23.41 12.02
N ASP A 396 2.53 -23.56 13.26
CA ASP A 396 2.29 -22.58 14.32
C ASP A 396 3.29 -21.42 14.21
N MET A 397 2.76 -20.20 14.06
CA MET A 397 3.55 -18.97 14.05
C MET A 397 4.22 -18.70 15.40
N SER A 398 3.82 -19.41 16.46
CA SER A 398 4.42 -19.30 17.80
C SER A 398 5.84 -19.89 17.89
N ASP A 399 6.25 -20.71 16.91
CA ASP A 399 7.59 -21.31 16.82
C ASP A 399 8.63 -20.41 16.13
N ASP A 400 8.33 -19.13 15.85
CA ASP A 400 9.29 -18.15 15.30
C ASP A 400 10.33 -17.66 16.33
N VAL A 401 11.05 -18.61 16.94
CA VAL A 401 12.04 -18.40 18.01
C VAL A 401 13.18 -17.46 17.57
N ASN A 402 13.41 -17.30 16.26
CA ASN A 402 14.51 -16.51 15.70
C ASN A 402 14.09 -15.31 14.84
N GLY A 403 12.80 -15.00 14.72
CA GLY A 403 12.31 -13.89 13.89
C GLY A 403 12.48 -14.10 12.37
N VAL A 404 12.75 -15.34 11.95
CA VAL A 404 12.98 -15.71 10.54
C VAL A 404 11.68 -15.55 9.75
N MET A 405 10.54 -15.95 10.32
CA MET A 405 9.25 -15.81 9.63
C MET A 405 8.87 -14.35 9.43
N ARG A 406 9.13 -13.51 10.43
CA ARG A 406 8.91 -12.06 10.30
C ARG A 406 9.73 -11.46 9.16
N TYR A 407 10.99 -11.86 9.02
CA TYR A 407 11.85 -11.43 7.93
C TYR A 407 11.32 -11.88 6.56
N GLU A 408 10.98 -13.16 6.42
CA GLU A 408 10.44 -13.70 5.17
C GLU A 408 9.10 -13.05 4.79
N GLN A 409 8.24 -12.75 5.77
CA GLN A 409 7.00 -12.01 5.55
C GLN A 409 7.23 -10.58 5.05
N GLU A 410 8.21 -9.88 5.63
CA GLU A 410 8.63 -8.57 5.12
C GLU A 410 9.12 -8.69 3.67
N PHE A 411 9.98 -9.66 3.39
CA PHE A 411 10.51 -9.89 2.05
C PHE A 411 9.43 -10.19 0.99
N ILE A 412 8.41 -10.98 1.34
CA ILE A 412 7.31 -11.33 0.43
C ILE A 412 6.27 -10.20 0.34
N ALA A 413 6.05 -9.44 1.42
CA ALA A 413 5.16 -8.28 1.41
C ALA A 413 5.63 -7.22 0.40
N ASP A 414 6.94 -6.98 0.30
CA ASP A 414 7.54 -6.07 -0.66
C ASP A 414 7.10 -6.36 -2.11
N TYR A 415 6.82 -7.61 -2.50
CA TYR A 415 6.31 -7.93 -3.84
C TYR A 415 4.92 -7.36 -4.10
N PHE A 416 4.04 -7.38 -3.09
CA PHE A 416 2.71 -6.78 -3.21
C PHE A 416 2.82 -5.27 -3.31
N GLU A 417 3.64 -4.64 -2.47
CA GLU A 417 3.89 -3.19 -2.51
C GLU A 417 4.48 -2.76 -3.85
N GLN A 418 5.49 -3.47 -4.36
CA GLN A 418 6.08 -3.20 -5.67
C GLN A 418 5.07 -3.29 -6.80
N TYR A 419 4.22 -4.32 -6.80
CA TYR A 419 3.17 -4.49 -7.79
C TYR A 419 2.16 -3.34 -7.75
N VAL A 420 1.73 -2.96 -6.55
CA VAL A 420 0.81 -1.83 -6.35
C VAL A 420 1.45 -0.53 -6.81
N GLY A 421 2.72 -0.28 -6.44
CA GLY A 421 3.45 0.90 -6.86
C GLY A 421 3.59 0.98 -8.39
N ALA A 422 3.85 -0.15 -9.05
CA ALA A 422 3.91 -0.25 -10.49
C ALA A 422 2.55 -0.02 -11.16
N LEU A 423 1.49 -0.65 -10.64
CA LEU A 423 0.14 -0.45 -11.15
C LEU A 423 -0.33 1.00 -10.96
N PHE A 424 -0.03 1.62 -9.82
CA PHE A 424 -0.34 3.03 -9.57
C PHE A 424 0.41 3.96 -10.52
N LEU A 425 1.68 3.65 -10.83
CA LEU A 425 2.49 4.42 -11.76
C LEU A 425 1.93 4.40 -13.19
N GLU A 426 1.34 3.27 -13.61
CA GLU A 426 0.81 3.10 -14.98
C GLU A 426 -0.68 3.48 -15.10
N GLN A 427 -1.50 3.06 -14.13
CA GLN A 427 -2.97 3.10 -14.17
C GLN A 427 -3.52 3.42 -12.76
N PRO A 428 -3.42 4.68 -12.29
CA PRO A 428 -3.73 5.05 -10.90
C PRO A 428 -5.18 4.78 -10.49
N GLU A 429 -6.14 4.96 -11.37
CA GLU A 429 -7.56 4.68 -11.11
C GLU A 429 -7.82 3.17 -10.96
N VAL A 430 -7.16 2.35 -11.77
CA VAL A 430 -7.26 0.88 -11.70
C VAL A 430 -6.64 0.35 -10.41
N ALA A 431 -5.49 0.91 -10.00
CA ALA A 431 -4.87 0.61 -8.71
C ALA A 431 -5.82 0.93 -7.55
N GLN A 432 -6.48 2.10 -7.61
CA GLN A 432 -7.39 2.56 -6.57
C GLN A 432 -8.59 1.63 -6.45
N ASP A 433 -9.26 1.32 -7.58
CA ASP A 433 -10.42 0.44 -7.59
C ASP A 433 -10.10 -0.98 -7.11
N TRP A 434 -8.93 -1.49 -7.47
CA TRP A 434 -8.50 -2.82 -7.07
C TRP A 434 -8.16 -2.92 -5.58
N ILE A 435 -7.36 -1.99 -5.05
CA ILE A 435 -7.02 -1.93 -3.62
C ILE A 435 -8.28 -1.70 -2.78
N ASN A 436 -9.18 -0.82 -3.23
CA ASN A 436 -10.42 -0.57 -2.52
C ASN A 436 -11.27 -1.83 -2.40
N LYS A 437 -11.38 -2.63 -3.48
CA LYS A 437 -12.09 -3.92 -3.43
C LYS A 437 -11.44 -4.90 -2.45
N ILE A 438 -10.11 -5.02 -2.46
CA ILE A 438 -9.39 -5.90 -1.52
C ILE A 438 -9.67 -5.47 -0.07
N TYR A 439 -9.42 -4.20 0.25
CA TYR A 439 -9.57 -3.70 1.61
C TYR A 439 -11.02 -3.73 2.08
N HIS A 440 -11.97 -3.42 1.21
CA HIS A 440 -13.39 -3.53 1.52
C HIS A 440 -13.79 -4.97 1.83
N ASN A 441 -13.37 -5.94 1.00
CA ASN A 441 -13.62 -7.36 1.27
C ASN A 441 -12.99 -7.81 2.60
N ILE A 442 -11.79 -7.32 2.94
CA ILE A 442 -11.15 -7.60 4.23
C ILE A 442 -11.98 -7.03 5.38
N LEU A 443 -12.37 -5.76 5.31
CA LEU A 443 -13.16 -5.12 6.37
C LEU A 443 -14.54 -5.77 6.55
N LEU A 444 -15.17 -6.24 5.46
CA LEU A 444 -16.47 -6.94 5.49
C LEU A 444 -16.37 -8.40 5.91
N SER A 445 -15.24 -9.06 5.70
CA SER A 445 -15.05 -10.49 6.02
C SER A 445 -15.06 -10.80 7.52
N ILE A 446 -15.17 -9.78 8.36
CA ILE A 446 -14.98 -9.87 9.79
C ILE A 446 -16.36 -9.98 10.44
N PRO A 447 -16.73 -11.16 10.97
CA PRO A 447 -18.08 -11.43 11.43
C PRO A 447 -18.49 -10.55 12.61
N ASP A 448 -19.80 -10.40 12.81
CA ASP A 448 -20.46 -9.81 13.98
C ASP A 448 -20.00 -10.41 15.33
N LEU A 449 -19.23 -11.50 15.34
CA LEU A 449 -18.59 -12.10 16.51
C LEU A 449 -17.43 -11.27 17.09
N HIS A 450 -16.88 -10.32 16.32
CA HIS A 450 -15.84 -9.38 16.78
C HIS A 450 -16.41 -7.99 17.09
N THR A 451 -17.74 -7.87 17.11
CA THR A 451 -18.47 -6.76 17.70
C THR A 451 -19.14 -7.29 18.98
N THR A 452 -18.88 -6.66 20.12
CA THR A 452 -19.50 -7.13 21.37
C THR A 452 -21.02 -6.90 21.29
N PRO A 453 -21.89 -7.86 21.67
CA PRO A 453 -23.32 -7.62 21.68
C PRO A 453 -23.66 -6.46 22.63
N GLY A 454 -24.11 -5.34 22.07
CA GLY A 454 -24.44 -4.11 22.79
C GLY A 454 -24.75 -2.97 21.83
N ARG A 455 -25.40 -1.89 22.32
CA ARG A 455 -25.81 -0.71 21.53
C ARG A 455 -24.66 0.06 20.82
N ILE A 456 -23.41 -0.38 20.94
CA ILE A 456 -22.21 0.30 20.46
C ILE A 456 -21.27 -0.75 19.87
N LEU A 457 -20.95 -0.67 18.56
CA LEU A 457 -19.97 -1.56 17.93
C LEU A 457 -18.58 -1.36 18.56
N ARG A 458 -18.12 -2.28 19.41
CA ARG A 458 -16.73 -2.27 19.91
C ARG A 458 -15.90 -3.27 19.13
N TYR A 459 -14.96 -2.75 18.33
CA TYR A 459 -13.92 -3.52 17.66
C TYR A 459 -12.92 -4.04 18.70
N ASP A 460 -12.80 -5.35 18.85
CA ASP A 460 -11.85 -5.98 19.80
C ASP A 460 -10.45 -6.14 19.19
N TYR A 461 -9.48 -5.37 19.69
CA TYR A 461 -8.08 -5.42 19.24
C TYR A 461 -7.46 -6.82 19.31
N ARG A 462 -7.83 -7.63 20.31
CA ARG A 462 -7.29 -8.97 20.47
C ARG A 462 -7.81 -9.90 19.38
N ALA A 463 -9.11 -9.87 19.12
CA ALA A 463 -9.73 -10.59 18.01
C ALA A 463 -9.14 -10.17 16.65
N TRP A 464 -8.97 -8.87 16.42
CA TRP A 464 -8.43 -8.36 15.17
C TRP A 464 -6.95 -8.69 14.97
N SER A 465 -6.15 -8.72 16.04
CA SER A 465 -4.73 -9.06 15.92
C SER A 465 -4.53 -10.57 15.80
N HIS A 466 -5.29 -11.36 16.56
CA HIS A 466 -5.15 -12.82 16.64
C HIS A 466 -5.92 -13.53 15.53
N ASP A 467 -7.22 -13.24 15.36
CA ASP A 467 -8.11 -14.00 14.48
C ASP A 467 -8.08 -13.49 13.03
N VAL A 468 -7.77 -12.21 12.82
CA VAL A 468 -7.66 -11.63 11.47
C VAL A 468 -6.22 -11.71 10.95
N ILE A 469 -5.20 -11.35 11.75
CA ILE A 469 -3.81 -11.30 11.26
C ILE A 469 -2.94 -12.48 11.70
N GLY A 470 -3.30 -13.19 12.78
CA GLY A 470 -2.43 -14.22 13.35
C GLY A 470 -1.23 -13.67 14.12
N ARG A 471 -1.33 -12.46 14.69
CA ARG A 471 -0.33 -11.89 15.61
C ARG A 471 -0.74 -12.15 17.05
N GLN A 472 0.14 -12.80 17.83
CA GLN A 472 0.05 -12.76 19.29
C GLN A 472 0.32 -11.33 19.77
N VAL A 473 -0.68 -10.73 20.42
CA VAL A 473 -0.50 -9.51 21.19
C VAL A 473 0.10 -9.93 22.53
N MET A 474 1.37 -9.61 22.78
CA MET A 474 1.99 -9.78 24.10
C MET A 474 1.34 -8.88 25.15
#